data_AF-A0A957UXU8-F1
#
_entry.id   AF-A0A957UXU8-F1
#
_cell.length_a   1.000
_cell.length_b   1.000
_cell.length_c   1.000
_cell.angle_alpha   90.00
_cell.angle_beta   90.00
_cell.angle_gamma   90.00
#
_symmetry.space_group_name_H-M   'P 1'
#
loop_
_entity.id
_entity.type
_entity.pdbx_description
1 polymer ?
#
loop_
_entity_poly.entity_id
_entity_poly.type
_entity_poly.pdbx_seq_one_letter_code
_entity_poly.pdbx_strand_id
1 'polypeptide(L)'
;RQQRFIWAVRTQILNENLLPRVPAIYQAMQGSVQTDLNLIDAVKLVRMAMDLEKDHVHGFVVNDPSMITAGYAGQMWVWYADWPEIAKAAQDVFNRPALFNESEDGQVQCP
;
A
#
# COMPACT_ATOMS: atom_id res chain seq x y z
N ARG A 1 -8.76 -3.74 -0.09
CA ARG A 1 -8.35 -5.09 -0.58
C ARG A 1 -6.88 -5.12 -1.04
N GLN A 2 -6.43 -4.22 -1.93
CA GLN A 2 -5.04 -4.20 -2.42
C GLN A 2 -4.02 -3.94 -1.28
N GLN A 3 -4.26 -2.93 -0.44
CA GLN A 3 -3.40 -2.64 0.72
C GLN A 3 -3.30 -3.83 1.71
N ARG A 4 -4.42 -4.52 1.95
CA ARG A 4 -4.45 -5.74 2.80
C ARG A 4 -3.68 -6.91 2.17
N PHE A 5 -3.69 -7.05 0.84
CA PHE A 5 -2.91 -8.06 0.14
C PHE A 5 -1.40 -7.80 0.28
N ILE A 6 -0.95 -6.55 0.07
CA ILE A 6 0.46 -6.17 0.25
C ILE A 6 0.93 -6.50 1.68
N TRP A 7 0.08 -6.21 2.67
CA TRP A 7 0.36 -6.56 4.06
C TRP A 7 0.44 -8.07 4.34
N ALA A 8 -0.46 -8.86 3.74
CA ALA A 8 -0.44 -10.31 3.87
C ALA A 8 0.85 -10.90 3.27
N VAL A 9 1.30 -10.40 2.13
CA VAL A 9 2.58 -10.82 1.51
C VAL A 9 3.76 -10.51 2.44
N ARG A 10 3.82 -9.30 3.02
CA ARG A 10 4.84 -8.96 4.03
C ARG A 10 4.82 -9.94 5.21
N THR A 11 3.64 -10.18 5.77
CA THR A 11 3.45 -11.07 6.92
C THR A 11 3.88 -12.50 6.61
N GLN A 12 3.60 -12.99 5.39
CA GLN A 12 4.03 -14.30 4.93
C GLN A 12 5.55 -14.44 4.83
N ILE A 13 6.23 -13.42 4.28
CA ILE A 13 7.70 -13.40 4.18
C ILE A 13 8.36 -13.47 5.57
N LEU A 14 7.78 -12.78 6.56
CA LEU A 14 8.23 -12.78 7.94
C LEU A 14 7.99 -14.14 8.63
N ASN A 15 6.76 -14.66 8.54
CA ASN A 15 6.37 -15.88 9.24
C ASN A 15 7.11 -17.13 8.73
N GLU A 16 7.38 -17.19 7.43
CA GLU A 16 8.07 -18.34 6.81
C GLU A 16 9.59 -18.18 6.74
N ASN A 17 10.15 -17.11 7.33
CA ASN A 17 11.58 -16.80 7.28
C ASN A 17 12.17 -16.86 5.85
N LEU A 18 11.44 -16.31 4.88
CA LEU A 18 11.80 -16.37 3.46
C LEU A 18 12.91 -15.39 3.08
N LEU A 19 13.53 -14.72 4.05
CA LEU A 19 14.60 -13.74 3.84
C LEU A 19 15.78 -14.29 3.02
N PRO A 20 16.27 -15.53 3.27
CA PRO A 20 17.34 -16.11 2.44
C PRO A 20 16.89 -16.38 1.00
N ARG A 21 15.57 -16.47 0.75
CA ARG A 21 14.97 -16.74 -0.55
C ARG A 21 14.59 -15.47 -1.32
N VAL A 22 14.72 -14.28 -0.73
CA VAL A 22 14.45 -12.99 -1.39
C VAL A 22 15.17 -12.86 -2.74
N PRO A 23 16.45 -13.25 -2.90
CA PRO A 23 17.10 -13.19 -4.21
C PRO A 23 16.44 -14.09 -5.25
N ALA A 24 16.01 -15.30 -4.87
CA ALA A 24 15.31 -16.22 -5.76
C ALA A 24 13.91 -15.72 -6.13
N ILE A 25 13.19 -15.11 -5.17
CA ILE A 25 11.88 -14.48 -5.39
C ILE A 25 12.02 -13.29 -6.34
N TYR A 26 13.03 -12.45 -6.13
CA TYR A 26 13.32 -11.30 -7.00
C TYR A 26 13.59 -11.75 -8.45
N GLN A 27 14.43 -12.78 -8.63
CA GLN A 27 14.71 -13.34 -9.96
C GLN A 27 13.45 -13.89 -10.64
N ALA A 28 12.55 -14.55 -9.89
CA ALA A 28 11.29 -15.05 -10.43
C ALA A 28 10.31 -13.92 -10.83
N MET A 29 10.36 -12.77 -10.15
CA MET A 29 9.49 -11.62 -10.42
C MET A 29 10.05 -10.64 -11.45
N GLN A 30 11.36 -10.65 -11.72
CA GLN A 30 12.01 -9.72 -12.63
C GLN A 30 11.44 -9.76 -14.05
N GLY A 31 10.90 -10.91 -14.49
CA GLY A 31 10.25 -11.05 -15.80
C GLY A 31 8.78 -10.61 -15.85
N SER A 32 8.13 -10.41 -14.70
CA SER A 32 6.69 -10.11 -14.61
C SER A 32 6.38 -8.72 -14.04
N VAL A 33 7.34 -8.08 -13.36
CA VAL A 33 7.19 -6.74 -12.78
C VAL A 33 8.27 -5.81 -13.35
N GLN A 34 7.86 -4.74 -14.03
CA GLN A 34 8.78 -3.67 -14.42
C GLN A 34 9.07 -2.78 -13.21
N THR A 35 10.33 -2.71 -12.81
CA THR A 35 10.82 -1.86 -11.73
C THR A 35 12.23 -1.36 -12.06
N ASP A 36 12.57 -0.18 -11.56
CA ASP A 36 13.91 0.41 -11.55
C ASP A 36 14.76 -0.03 -10.34
N LEU A 37 14.16 -0.77 -9.40
CA LEU A 37 14.86 -1.34 -8.25
C LEU A 37 15.83 -2.42 -8.69
N ASN A 38 17.07 -2.34 -8.23
CA ASN A 38 18.03 -3.45 -8.35
C ASN A 38 17.93 -4.41 -7.16
N LEU A 39 18.59 -5.58 -7.27
CA LEU A 39 18.56 -6.61 -6.23
C LEU A 39 19.04 -6.11 -4.85
N ILE A 40 20.05 -5.23 -4.82
CA ILE A 40 20.60 -4.70 -3.57
C ILE A 40 19.55 -3.83 -2.87
N ASP A 41 18.87 -2.98 -3.63
CA ASP A 41 17.83 -2.10 -3.11
C ASP A 41 16.61 -2.90 -2.67
N ALA A 42 16.24 -3.96 -3.40
CA ALA A 42 15.22 -4.90 -2.96
C ALA A 42 15.56 -5.52 -1.59
N VAL A 43 16.80 -6.00 -1.40
CA VAL A 43 17.23 -6.58 -0.11
C VAL A 43 17.21 -5.54 1.02
N LYS A 44 17.64 -4.30 0.77
CA LYS A 44 17.56 -3.21 1.75
C LYS A 44 16.12 -2.90 2.15
N LEU A 45 15.22 -2.83 1.16
CA LEU A 45 13.79 -2.59 1.38
C LEU A 45 13.14 -3.73 2.17
N VAL A 46 13.50 -4.98 1.91
CA VAL A 46 13.01 -6.11 2.71
C VAL A 46 13.46 -5.97 4.17
N ARG A 47 14.74 -5.63 4.43
CA ARG A 47 15.22 -5.42 5.80
C ARG A 47 14.48 -4.28 6.50
N MET A 48 14.32 -3.14 5.84
CA MET A 48 13.51 -2.02 6.35
C MET A 48 12.07 -2.47 6.63
N ALA A 49 11.47 -3.25 5.72
CA ALA A 49 10.12 -3.76 5.89
C ALA A 49 10.02 -4.72 7.07
N MET A 50 11.09 -5.41 7.49
CA MET A 50 11.06 -6.26 8.69
C MET A 50 11.00 -5.44 9.97
N ASP A 51 11.73 -4.33 10.03
CA ASP A 51 11.81 -3.46 11.21
C ASP A 51 10.56 -2.56 11.35
N LEU A 52 9.67 -2.57 10.36
CA LEU A 52 8.45 -1.76 10.36
C LEU A 52 7.39 -2.35 11.30
N GLU A 53 7.06 -1.65 12.37
CA GLU A 53 5.98 -2.04 13.28
C GLU A 53 4.60 -1.72 12.66
N LYS A 54 3.57 -2.46 13.10
CA LYS A 54 2.20 -2.39 12.53
C LYS A 54 1.56 -1.00 12.66
N ASP A 55 1.84 -0.33 13.75
CA ASP A 55 1.38 1.00 14.14
C ASP A 55 1.98 2.13 13.28
N HIS A 56 3.12 1.87 12.63
CA HIS A 56 3.79 2.82 11.74
C HIS A 56 3.37 2.66 10.27
N VAL A 57 2.40 1.79 9.97
CA VAL A 57 1.90 1.58 8.61
C VAL A 57 0.60 2.35 8.43
N HIS A 58 0.65 3.43 7.67
CA HIS A 58 -0.50 4.28 7.40
C HIS A 58 -1.04 4.02 6.00
N GLY A 59 -2.37 3.92 5.86
CA GLY A 59 -3.02 3.74 4.59
C GLY A 59 -3.68 5.04 4.12
N PHE A 60 -3.54 5.34 2.84
CA PHE A 60 -4.22 6.46 2.20
C PHE A 60 -4.93 5.99 0.93
N VAL A 61 -6.17 6.41 0.77
CA VAL A 61 -6.98 6.14 -0.41
C VAL A 61 -7.62 7.45 -0.84
N VAL A 62 -7.44 7.80 -2.11
CA VAL A 62 -8.09 8.96 -2.72
C VAL A 62 -9.51 8.53 -3.11
N ASN A 63 -10.47 8.78 -2.22
CA ASN A 63 -11.90 8.50 -2.46
C ASN A 63 -12.82 9.56 -1.85
N ASP A 64 -12.27 10.59 -1.22
CA ASP A 64 -13.06 11.66 -0.65
C ASP A 64 -13.68 12.51 -1.79
N PRO A 65 -14.98 12.84 -1.75
CA PRO A 65 -15.60 13.74 -2.73
C PRO A 65 -14.94 15.12 -2.85
N SER A 66 -14.25 15.59 -1.79
CA SER A 66 -13.42 16.80 -1.82
C SER A 66 -12.12 16.65 -2.62
N MET A 67 -11.65 15.41 -2.81
CA MET A 67 -10.41 15.09 -3.54
C MET A 67 -10.68 14.61 -4.97
N ILE A 68 -11.79 13.90 -5.19
CA ILE A 68 -12.18 13.41 -6.51
C ILE A 68 -13.67 13.61 -6.77
N THR A 69 -13.98 14.08 -7.98
CA THR A 69 -15.36 14.19 -8.46
C THR A 69 -15.53 13.37 -9.73
N ALA A 70 -16.58 12.55 -9.79
CA ALA A 70 -16.91 11.81 -11.00
C ALA A 70 -17.42 12.78 -12.08
N GLY A 71 -16.92 12.63 -13.30
CA GLY A 71 -17.49 13.33 -14.44
C GLY A 71 -17.25 12.59 -15.75
N TYR A 72 -17.87 13.09 -16.80
CA TYR A 72 -17.83 12.45 -18.12
C TYR A 72 -16.93 13.24 -19.04
N ALA A 73 -15.91 12.59 -19.59
CA ALA A 73 -14.99 13.17 -20.56
C ALA A 73 -14.55 12.12 -21.57
N GLY A 74 -14.40 12.50 -22.83
CA GLY A 74 -13.85 11.61 -23.86
C GLY A 74 -14.59 10.28 -24.02
N GLN A 75 -15.92 10.28 -23.86
CA GLN A 75 -16.79 9.10 -23.93
C GLN A 75 -16.64 8.09 -22.77
N MET A 76 -16.02 8.47 -21.66
CA MET A 76 -15.85 7.60 -20.50
C MET A 76 -16.08 8.34 -19.17
N TRP A 77 -16.39 7.57 -18.13
CA TRP A 77 -16.44 8.07 -16.76
C TRP A 77 -15.02 8.20 -16.21
N VAL A 78 -14.67 9.40 -15.77
CA VAL A 78 -13.37 9.72 -15.20
C VAL A 78 -13.53 10.35 -13.83
N TRP A 79 -12.52 10.19 -13.00
CA TRP A 79 -12.38 10.93 -11.75
C TRP A 79 -11.56 12.20 -12.02
N TYR A 80 -12.19 13.35 -11.85
CA TYR A 80 -11.50 14.63 -11.82
C TYR A 80 -10.85 14.80 -10.45
N ALA A 81 -9.53 14.94 -10.43
CA ALA A 81 -8.74 15.07 -9.22
C ALA A 81 -8.55 16.54 -8.83
N ASP A 82 -8.82 16.84 -7.56
CA ASP A 82 -8.36 18.06 -6.90
C ASP A 82 -6.95 17.83 -6.36
N TRP A 83 -5.94 18.21 -7.16
CA TRP A 83 -4.54 18.01 -6.80
C TRP A 83 -4.11 18.73 -5.51
N PRO A 84 -4.50 19.99 -5.27
CA PRO A 84 -4.25 20.66 -3.99
C PRO A 84 -4.74 19.86 -2.78
N GLU A 85 -5.99 19.39 -2.79
CA GLU A 85 -6.55 18.69 -1.63
C GLU A 85 -5.93 17.29 -1.46
N ILE A 86 -5.66 16.58 -2.56
CA ILE A 86 -4.92 15.31 -2.53
C ILE A 86 -3.51 15.51 -1.95
N ALA A 87 -2.80 16.55 -2.36
CA ALA A 87 -1.44 16.79 -1.90
C ALA A 87 -1.39 17.09 -0.39
N LYS A 88 -2.32 17.90 0.11
CA LYS A 88 -2.49 18.16 1.53
C LYS A 88 -2.81 16.88 2.30
N ALA A 89 -3.79 16.13 1.81
CA ALA A 89 -4.18 14.85 2.40
C ALA A 89 -3.04 13.82 2.42
N ALA A 90 -2.18 13.81 1.38
CA ALA A 90 -1.01 12.95 1.26
C ALA A 90 0.11 13.32 2.25
N GLN A 91 0.32 14.62 2.51
CA GLN A 91 1.28 15.09 3.51
C GLN A 91 0.85 14.69 4.94
N ASP A 92 -0.46 14.69 5.20
CA ASP A 92 -1.02 14.33 6.49
C ASP A 92 -1.16 12.81 6.72
N VAL A 93 -0.70 11.96 5.80
CA VAL A 93 -0.91 10.49 5.89
C VAL A 93 -0.30 9.89 7.15
N PHE A 94 0.87 10.36 7.58
CA PHE A 94 1.54 9.84 8.77
C PHE A 94 0.90 10.32 10.09
N ASN A 95 0.02 11.34 10.04
CA ASN A 95 -0.73 11.81 11.20
C ASN A 95 -2.03 11.03 11.41
N ARG A 96 -2.40 10.13 10.48
CA ARG A 96 -3.62 9.32 10.52
C ARG A 96 -3.42 8.07 11.37
N PRO A 97 -4.49 7.46 11.90
CA PRO A 97 -4.38 6.18 12.57
C PRO A 97 -3.71 5.14 11.65
N ALA A 98 -3.01 4.19 12.28
CA ALA A 98 -2.40 3.09 11.57
C ALA A 98 -3.48 2.30 10.80
N LEU A 99 -3.11 1.81 9.63
CA LEU A 99 -3.96 1.03 8.73
C LEU A 99 -4.52 -0.23 9.42
N PHE A 100 -3.84 -0.73 10.44
CA PHE A 100 -4.17 -1.96 11.17
C PHE A 100 -4.48 -1.72 12.65
N ASN A 101 -4.89 -0.50 13.05
CA ASN A 101 -5.39 -0.28 14.40
C ASN A 101 -6.67 -1.10 14.61
N GLU A 102 -6.59 -2.09 15.50
CA GLU A 102 -7.67 -3.05 15.84
C GLU A 102 -8.89 -2.40 16.52
N SER A 103 -8.95 -1.07 16.62
CA SER A 103 -10.02 -0.32 17.29
C SER A 103 -11.22 0.04 16.41
N GLU A 104 -11.18 -0.22 15.10
CA GLU A 104 -12.31 0.03 14.18
C GLU A 104 -12.75 -1.20 13.35
N ASP A 105 -12.25 -2.41 13.63
CA ASP A 105 -12.88 -3.64 13.14
C ASP A 105 -14.05 -4.07 14.06
N GLY A 106 -14.78 -3.08 14.58
CA GLY A 106 -16.05 -3.24 15.26
C GLY A 106 -17.14 -3.61 14.26
N GLN A 107 -17.45 -4.91 14.18
CA GLN A 107 -18.66 -5.47 13.57
C GLN A 107 -19.00 -4.96 12.16
N VAL A 108 -18.31 -5.51 11.16
CA VAL A 108 -18.93 -5.63 9.83
C VAL A 108 -20.00 -6.73 9.91
N GLN A 109 -21.21 -6.39 10.36
CA GLN A 109 -22.41 -7.16 10.06
C GLN A 109 -22.77 -6.88 8.60
N CYS A 110 -22.40 -7.80 7.70
CA CYS A 110 -23.01 -7.85 6.38
C CYS A 110 -24.46 -8.36 6.54
N PRO A 111 -25.45 -7.71 5.89
CA PRO A 111 -26.81 -8.26 5.77
C PRO A 111 -26.85 -9.56 4.95
#